data_AF-A0A9W8I1W8-F1
#
_entry.id   AF-A0A9W8I1W8-F1
#
_cell.length_a   1.000
_cell.length_b   1.000
_cell.length_c   1.000
_cell.angle_alpha   90.00
_cell.angle_beta   90.00
_cell.angle_gamma   90.00
#
_symmetry.space_group_name_H-M   'P 1'
#
loop_
_entity.id
_entity.type
_entity.pdbx_description
1 polymer ?
#
loop_
_entity_poly.entity_id
_entity_poly.type
_entity_poly.pdbx_seq_one_letter_code
_entity_poly.pdbx_strand_id
1 'polypeptide(L)'
;MSQYLTAELAAIGVDDEAIVEYCVGFLTDTSMSAKEKQEAIVEYLEAATESNLVSGIVSKAIALQEDQSAQNNVALEQQAKRELAIAQEREREELLRDVSEATAKKQEKTLTAEERRRREGLINRYELNQPQIIENKDGEAEIVYSEDKKTSAHISSNDNAQLVSAKQAEERKSAKAAHQKKVLRDKELEKKRHDEEQEKKRRTMKREKRRM
;
A
#
# COMPACT_ATOMS: atom_id res chain seq x y z
N MET A 1 9.66 32.73 -9.46
CA MET A 1 9.00 33.40 -10.59
C MET A 1 8.52 34.83 -10.26
N SER A 2 7.63 35.03 -9.28
CA SER A 2 7.07 36.35 -8.95
C SER A 2 8.13 37.42 -8.67
N GLN A 3 9.11 37.14 -7.81
CA GLN A 3 10.20 38.07 -7.47
C GLN A 3 11.02 38.53 -8.69
N TYR A 4 11.21 37.66 -9.69
CA TYR A 4 11.94 38.01 -10.91
C TYR A 4 11.13 39.01 -11.75
N LEU A 5 9.86 38.72 -11.98
CA LEU A 5 8.97 39.60 -12.73
C LEU A 5 8.79 40.95 -12.04
N THR A 6 8.63 40.99 -10.71
CA THR A 6 8.53 42.25 -9.96
C THR A 6 9.77 43.13 -10.17
N ALA A 7 10.99 42.56 -10.11
CA ALA A 7 12.21 43.33 -10.27
C ALA A 7 12.40 43.86 -11.70
N GLU A 8 12.11 43.05 -12.71
CA GLU A 8 12.31 43.39 -14.12
C GLU A 8 11.21 44.35 -14.63
N LEU A 9 9.97 44.18 -14.17
CA LEU A 9 8.87 45.09 -14.50
C LEU A 9 9.02 46.44 -13.80
N ALA A 10 9.49 46.45 -12.55
CA ALA A 10 9.81 47.70 -11.84
C ALA A 10 10.92 48.49 -12.56
N ALA A 11 11.87 47.81 -13.20
CA ALA A 11 12.92 48.45 -14.01
C ALA A 11 12.39 49.16 -15.27
N ILE A 12 11.21 48.76 -15.77
CA ILE A 12 10.51 49.40 -16.90
C ILE A 12 9.47 50.42 -16.43
N GLY A 13 9.28 50.57 -15.11
CA GLY A 13 8.32 51.50 -14.52
C GLY A 13 6.96 50.90 -14.21
N VAL A 14 6.83 49.57 -14.19
CA VAL A 14 5.64 48.86 -13.72
C VAL A 14 5.90 48.24 -12.36
N ASP A 15 5.44 48.93 -11.32
CA ASP A 15 5.46 48.43 -9.94
C ASP A 15 4.02 48.14 -9.49
N ASP A 16 3.36 47.21 -10.19
CA ASP A 16 2.02 46.74 -9.84
C ASP A 16 2.03 45.24 -9.59
N GLU A 17 1.73 44.85 -8.35
CA GLU A 17 1.67 43.47 -7.90
C GLU A 17 0.57 42.68 -8.63
N ALA A 18 -0.54 43.32 -9.00
CA ALA A 18 -1.64 42.67 -9.72
C ALA A 18 -1.23 42.27 -11.15
N ILE A 19 -0.42 43.09 -11.81
CA ILE A 19 0.14 42.79 -13.14
C ILE A 19 1.10 41.60 -13.04
N VAL A 20 1.94 41.58 -12.01
CA VAL A 20 2.87 40.46 -11.75
C VAL A 20 2.10 39.17 -11.51
N GLU A 21 1.07 39.20 -10.65
CA GLU A 21 0.26 38.01 -10.34
C GLU A 21 -0.46 37.48 -11.59
N TYR A 22 -0.99 38.38 -12.43
CA TYR A 22 -1.61 38.02 -13.71
C TYR A 22 -0.61 37.33 -14.64
N CYS A 23 0.59 37.91 -14.83
CA CYS A 23 1.64 37.30 -15.65
C CYS A 23 2.08 35.94 -15.11
N VAL A 24 2.22 35.80 -13.79
CA VAL A 24 2.54 34.52 -13.14
C VAL A 24 1.44 33.49 -13.41
N GLY A 25 0.16 33.89 -13.33
CA GLY A 25 -0.97 33.03 -13.65
C GLY A 25 -0.84 32.41 -15.04
N PHE A 26 -0.61 33.23 -16.07
CA PHE A 26 -0.40 32.77 -17.44
C PHE A 26 0.82 31.87 -17.60
N LEU A 27 1.93 32.19 -16.93
CA LEU A 27 3.14 31.36 -16.98
C LEU A 27 2.91 29.97 -16.39
N THR A 28 2.13 29.87 -15.31
CA THR A 28 1.81 28.60 -14.64
C THR A 28 0.73 27.77 -15.34
N ASP A 29 -0.07 28.37 -16.21
CA ASP A 29 -1.16 27.66 -16.89
C ASP A 29 -0.63 26.58 -17.84
N THR A 30 -0.96 25.31 -17.62
CA THR A 30 -0.49 24.21 -18.47
C THR A 30 -1.30 24.02 -19.75
N SER A 31 -2.40 24.77 -19.93
CA SER A 31 -3.30 24.62 -21.09
C SER A 31 -2.78 25.31 -22.35
N MET A 32 -1.90 26.30 -22.22
CA MET A 32 -1.37 27.10 -23.32
C MET A 32 0.07 26.71 -23.66
N SER A 33 0.42 26.80 -24.95
CA SER A 33 1.80 26.62 -25.39
C SER A 33 2.69 27.78 -24.95
N ALA A 34 4.00 27.55 -24.83
CA ALA A 34 4.97 28.59 -24.46
C ALA A 34 4.90 29.83 -25.37
N LYS A 35 4.64 29.61 -26.66
CA LYS A 35 4.50 30.69 -27.64
C LYS A 35 3.23 31.52 -27.44
N GLU A 36 2.10 30.88 -27.19
CA GLU A 36 0.83 31.58 -26.92
C GLU A 36 0.90 32.36 -25.61
N LYS A 37 1.55 31.81 -24.58
CA LYS A 37 1.80 32.53 -23.32
C LYS A 37 2.66 33.76 -23.55
N GLN A 38 3.72 33.61 -24.33
CA GLN A 38 4.60 34.73 -24.67
C GLN A 38 3.80 35.82 -25.38
N GLU A 39 3.07 35.48 -26.44
CA GLU A 39 2.27 36.44 -27.21
C GLU A 39 1.25 37.16 -26.32
N ALA A 40 0.48 36.43 -25.49
CA ALA A 40 -0.53 37.01 -24.62
C ALA A 40 0.04 37.95 -23.55
N ILE A 41 1.13 37.55 -22.89
CA ILE A 41 1.76 38.37 -21.84
C ILE A 41 2.45 39.58 -22.46
N VAL A 42 3.12 39.41 -23.61
CA VAL A 42 3.78 40.51 -24.33
C VAL A 42 2.76 41.52 -24.81
N GLU A 43 1.66 41.09 -25.44
CA GLU A 43 0.59 41.99 -25.91
C GLU A 43 -0.01 42.80 -24.75
N TYR A 44 -0.28 42.14 -23.61
CA TYR A 44 -0.82 42.80 -22.42
C TYR A 44 0.15 43.85 -21.83
N LEU A 45 1.42 43.48 -21.67
CA LEU A 45 2.42 44.35 -21.07
C LEU A 45 2.87 45.48 -22.02
N GLU A 46 2.95 45.22 -23.33
CA GLU A 46 3.21 46.27 -24.33
C GLU A 46 2.07 47.28 -24.37
N ALA A 47 0.81 46.84 -24.25
CA ALA A 47 -0.34 47.74 -24.13
C ALA A 47 -0.32 48.58 -22.85
N ALA A 48 0.22 48.04 -21.75
CA ALA A 48 0.31 48.74 -20.47
C ALA A 48 1.53 49.68 -20.36
N THR A 49 2.62 49.40 -21.07
CA THR A 49 3.92 50.06 -20.86
C THR A 49 4.47 50.79 -22.07
N GLU A 50 3.92 50.54 -23.26
CA GLU A 50 4.46 51.02 -24.55
C GLU A 50 5.95 50.67 -24.76
N SER A 51 6.46 49.66 -24.04
CA SER A 51 7.88 49.29 -24.01
C SER A 51 8.17 48.00 -24.75
N ASN A 52 9.06 48.05 -25.74
CA ASN A 52 9.51 46.88 -26.50
C ASN A 52 10.45 45.94 -25.71
N LEU A 53 10.84 46.31 -24.48
CA LEU A 53 11.74 45.51 -23.64
C LEU A 53 11.03 44.31 -22.99
N VAL A 54 9.69 44.34 -22.98
CA VAL A 54 8.81 43.33 -22.39
C VAL A 54 9.07 41.94 -22.97
N SER A 55 9.22 41.82 -24.29
CA SER A 55 9.44 40.52 -24.96
C SER A 55 10.65 39.76 -24.43
N GLY A 56 11.74 40.45 -24.10
CA GLY A 56 12.95 39.85 -23.54
C GLY A 56 12.75 39.34 -22.11
N ILE A 57 12.00 40.07 -21.29
CA ILE A 57 11.69 39.69 -19.90
C ILE A 57 10.78 38.47 -19.88
N VAL A 58 9.73 38.47 -20.70
CA VAL A 58 8.78 37.36 -20.80
C VAL A 58 9.47 36.09 -21.31
N SER A 59 10.33 36.20 -22.33
CA SER A 59 11.10 35.06 -22.84
C SER A 59 12.00 34.43 -21.76
N LYS A 60 12.70 35.26 -20.97
CA LYS A 60 13.50 34.78 -19.84
C LYS A 60 12.65 34.18 -18.72
N ALA A 61 11.49 34.77 -18.46
CA ALA A 61 10.56 34.25 -17.45
C ALA A 61 10.03 32.86 -17.81
N ILE A 62 9.71 32.62 -19.09
CA ILE A 62 9.31 31.30 -19.59
C ILE A 62 10.44 30.29 -19.41
N ALA A 63 11.67 30.63 -19.82
CA ALA A 63 12.82 29.74 -19.64
C ALA A 63 13.08 29.38 -18.17
N LEU A 64 13.01 30.36 -17.26
CA LEU A 64 13.15 30.12 -15.82
C LEU A 64 12.03 29.22 -15.26
N GLN A 65 10.80 29.39 -15.76
CA GLN A 65 9.67 28.56 -15.35
C GLN A 65 9.83 27.12 -15.83
N GLU A 66 10.31 26.91 -17.06
CA GLU A 66 10.61 25.59 -17.61
C GLU A 66 11.70 24.89 -16.81
N ASP A 67 12.81 25.57 -16.53
CA ASP A 67 13.91 25.05 -15.69
C ASP A 67 13.42 24.68 -14.28
N GLN A 68 12.60 25.54 -13.68
CA GLN A 68 12.04 25.29 -12.35
C GLN A 68 11.06 24.11 -12.36
N SER A 69 10.26 23.96 -13.42
CA SER A 69 9.37 22.80 -13.58
C SER A 69 10.15 21.50 -13.76
N ALA A 70 11.25 21.52 -14.52
CA ALA A 70 12.09 20.37 -14.75
C ALA A 70 12.76 19.90 -13.45
N GLN A 71 13.27 20.84 -12.64
CA GLN A 71 13.84 20.52 -11.32
C GLN A 71 12.80 19.92 -10.37
N ASN A 72 11.59 20.48 -10.35
CA ASN A 72 10.50 19.96 -9.52
C ASN A 72 10.08 18.55 -9.95
N ASN A 73 10.01 18.29 -11.25
CA ASN A 73 9.69 16.96 -11.79
C ASN A 73 10.75 15.92 -11.40
N VAL A 74 12.03 16.26 -11.51
CA VAL A 74 13.12 15.38 -11.07
C VAL A 74 13.04 15.11 -9.56
N ALA A 75 12.73 16.12 -8.74
CA ALA A 75 12.55 15.96 -7.31
C ALA A 75 11.36 15.05 -6.96
N LEU A 76 10.22 15.23 -7.66
CA LEU A 76 9.03 14.39 -7.50
C LEU A 76 9.30 12.93 -7.90
N GLU A 77 10.00 12.70 -9.02
CA GLU A 77 10.40 11.36 -9.43
C GLU A 77 11.32 10.69 -8.41
N GLN A 78 12.27 11.44 -7.83
CA GLN A 78 13.14 10.91 -6.78
C GLN A 78 12.37 10.57 -5.51
N GLN A 79 11.39 11.37 -5.12
CA GLN A 79 10.51 11.07 -3.99
C GLN A 79 9.68 9.82 -4.25
N ALA A 80 9.04 9.71 -5.41
CA ALA A 80 8.26 8.54 -5.79
C ALA A 80 9.11 7.26 -5.79
N LYS A 81 10.36 7.31 -6.29
CA LYS A 81 11.30 6.17 -6.25
C LYS A 81 11.65 5.76 -4.82
N ARG A 82 11.85 6.73 -3.90
CA ARG A 82 12.14 6.43 -2.49
C ARG A 82 10.95 5.82 -1.77
N GLU A 83 9.74 6.33 -2.02
CA GLU A 83 8.52 5.77 -1.43
C GLU A 83 8.27 4.34 -1.90
N LEU A 84 8.49 4.07 -3.19
CA LEU A 84 8.36 2.73 -3.76
C LEU A 84 9.40 1.77 -3.14
N ALA A 85 10.65 2.22 -2.97
CA ALA A 85 11.69 1.42 -2.31
C ALA A 85 11.32 1.09 -0.84
N ILE A 86 10.80 2.06 -0.09
CA ILE A 86 10.34 1.84 1.29
C ILE A 86 9.15 0.87 1.33
N ALA A 87 8.22 0.97 0.38
CA ALA A 87 7.08 0.05 0.28
C ALA A 87 7.55 -1.38 -0.01
N GLN A 88 8.49 -1.55 -0.94
CA GLN A 88 9.09 -2.86 -1.25
C GLN A 88 9.86 -3.45 -0.07
N GLU A 89 10.59 -2.63 0.68
CA GLU A 89 11.32 -3.07 1.86
C GLU A 89 10.35 -3.56 2.95
N ARG A 90 9.25 -2.81 3.18
CA ARG A 90 8.19 -3.23 4.11
C ARG A 90 7.51 -4.53 3.69
N GLU A 91 7.17 -4.68 2.41
CA GLU A 91 6.57 -5.91 1.88
C GLU A 91 7.53 -7.10 2.07
N ARG A 92 8.82 -6.90 1.84
CA ARG A 92 9.84 -7.93 2.07
C ARG A 92 9.97 -8.29 3.55
N GLU A 93 9.93 -7.31 4.45
CA GLU A 93 9.93 -7.56 5.89
C GLU A 93 8.69 -8.32 6.36
N GLU A 94 7.51 -7.99 5.84
CA GLU A 94 6.26 -8.70 6.13
C GLU A 94 6.33 -10.16 5.66
N LEU A 95 6.79 -10.40 4.43
CA LEU A 95 7.00 -11.76 3.91
C LEU A 95 7.99 -12.56 4.75
N LEU A 96 9.08 -11.96 5.20
CA LEU A 96 10.05 -12.61 6.08
C LEU A 96 9.45 -12.95 7.46
N ARG A 97 8.61 -12.07 8.01
CA ARG A 97 7.87 -12.35 9.26
C ARG A 97 6.90 -13.50 9.08
N ASP A 98 6.14 -13.53 8.00
CA ASP A 98 5.19 -14.61 7.72
C ASP A 98 5.89 -15.96 7.55
N VAL A 99 7.04 -16.00 6.87
CA VAL A 99 7.85 -17.23 6.76
C VAL A 99 8.43 -17.63 8.13
N SER A 100 8.89 -16.67 8.93
CA SER A 100 9.39 -16.95 10.29
C SER A 100 8.28 -17.48 11.20
N GLU A 101 7.06 -16.96 11.11
CA GLU A 101 5.91 -17.45 11.90
C GLU A 101 5.45 -18.83 11.42
N ALA A 102 5.45 -19.07 10.10
CA ALA A 102 5.12 -20.37 9.53
C ALA A 102 6.14 -21.45 9.91
N THR A 103 7.43 -21.09 9.96
CA THR A 103 8.50 -22.01 10.40
C THR A 103 8.51 -22.21 11.91
N ALA A 104 8.21 -21.18 12.71
CA ALA A 104 8.03 -21.32 14.16
C ALA A 104 6.82 -22.20 14.53
N LYS A 105 5.73 -22.16 13.76
CA LYS A 105 4.59 -23.10 13.89
C LYS A 105 4.92 -24.52 13.42
N LYS A 106 6.01 -24.68 12.67
CA LYS A 106 6.57 -25.96 12.22
C LYS A 106 7.66 -26.45 13.18
N GLN A 107 7.51 -26.21 14.49
CA GLN A 107 8.19 -27.04 15.48
C GLN A 107 7.86 -28.50 15.14
N GLU A 108 8.89 -29.28 14.80
CA GLU A 108 8.77 -30.71 14.61
C GLU A 108 8.03 -31.27 15.82
N LYS A 109 6.81 -31.79 15.60
CA LYS A 109 6.09 -32.51 16.65
C LYS A 109 6.95 -33.70 17.01
N THR A 110 7.73 -33.57 18.08
CA THR A 110 8.47 -34.69 18.67
C THR A 110 7.43 -35.69 19.13
N LEU A 111 7.22 -36.74 18.33
CA LEU A 111 6.26 -37.79 18.64
C LEU A 111 6.57 -38.33 20.04
N THR A 112 5.54 -38.37 20.88
CA THR A 112 5.63 -38.95 22.22
C THR A 112 5.99 -40.44 22.11
N ALA A 113 6.54 -41.03 23.18
CA ALA A 113 6.97 -42.43 23.17
C ALA A 113 5.83 -43.40 22.78
N GLU A 114 4.59 -43.08 23.16
CA GLU A 114 3.41 -43.87 22.79
C GLU A 114 3.04 -43.72 21.31
N GLU A 115 3.11 -42.51 20.75
CA GLU A 115 2.84 -42.28 19.33
C GLU A 115 3.91 -42.92 18.44
N ARG A 116 5.18 -42.91 18.89
CA ARG A 116 6.28 -43.60 18.22
C ARG A 116 6.03 -45.11 18.20
N ARG A 117 5.64 -45.69 19.34
CA ARG A 117 5.29 -47.12 19.44
C ARG A 117 4.08 -47.50 18.58
N ARG A 118 3.07 -46.62 18.48
CA ARG A 118 1.93 -46.82 17.57
C ARG A 118 2.34 -46.77 16.11
N ARG A 119 3.23 -45.84 15.74
CA ARG A 119 3.78 -45.74 14.38
C ARG A 119 4.58 -46.98 14.01
N GLU A 120 5.47 -47.43 14.89
CA GLU A 120 6.24 -48.68 14.71
C GLU A 120 5.31 -49.91 14.63
N GLY A 121 4.29 -49.98 15.49
CA GLY A 121 3.30 -51.07 15.43
C GLY A 121 2.41 -51.04 14.19
N LEU A 122 2.26 -49.90 13.51
CA LEU A 122 1.61 -49.82 12.19
C LEU A 122 2.56 -50.27 11.10
N ILE A 123 3.80 -49.77 11.10
CA ILE A 123 4.84 -50.17 10.14
C ILE A 123 5.02 -51.70 10.15
N ASN A 124 5.16 -52.31 11.33
CA ASN A 124 5.31 -53.77 11.45
C ASN A 124 4.09 -54.54 10.93
N ARG A 125 2.87 -54.00 11.07
CA ARG A 125 1.65 -54.63 10.52
C ARG A 125 1.61 -54.59 8.99
N TYR A 126 2.15 -53.54 8.38
CA TYR A 126 2.24 -53.44 6.92
C TYR A 126 3.44 -54.18 6.35
N GLU A 127 4.55 -54.29 7.09
CA GLU A 127 5.69 -55.13 6.73
C GLU A 127 5.35 -56.62 6.79
N LEU A 128 4.54 -57.05 7.77
CA LEU A 128 4.08 -58.45 7.86
C LEU A 128 3.11 -58.85 6.74
N ASN A 129 2.43 -57.87 6.14
CA ASN A 129 1.52 -58.06 5.00
C ASN A 129 2.21 -57.92 3.64
N GLN A 130 3.55 -57.85 3.60
CA GLN A 130 4.26 -57.92 2.32
C GLN A 130 4.22 -59.36 1.80
N PRO A 131 3.79 -59.58 0.54
CA PRO A 131 3.81 -60.90 -0.06
C PRO A 131 5.24 -61.47 -0.04
N GLN A 132 5.43 -62.63 0.59
CA GLN A 132 6.69 -63.35 0.51
C GLN A 132 6.75 -64.05 -0.85
N ILE A 133 7.79 -63.74 -1.62
CA ILE A 133 8.09 -64.42 -2.88
C ILE A 133 8.93 -65.65 -2.52
N ILE A 134 8.38 -66.84 -2.69
CA ILE A 134 9.07 -68.10 -2.44
C ILE A 134 9.32 -68.75 -3.80
N GLU A 135 10.57 -69.10 -4.11
CA GLU A 135 10.90 -69.89 -5.29
C GLU A 135 10.52 -71.36 -5.05
N ASN A 136 9.62 -71.87 -5.88
CA ASN A 136 9.28 -73.29 -5.86
C ASN A 136 10.38 -74.14 -6.50
N LYS A 137 10.32 -75.46 -6.29
CA LYS A 137 11.34 -76.42 -6.77
C LYS A 137 11.54 -76.44 -8.29
N ASP A 138 10.63 -75.83 -9.05
CA ASP A 138 10.68 -75.69 -10.51
C ASP A 138 11.25 -74.34 -10.98
N GLY A 139 11.71 -73.48 -10.07
CA GLY A 139 12.37 -72.20 -10.39
C GLY A 139 11.41 -71.05 -10.75
N GLU A 140 10.11 -71.24 -10.57
CA GLU A 140 9.11 -70.18 -10.74
C GLU A 140 8.78 -69.51 -9.40
N ALA A 141 8.67 -68.18 -9.42
CA ALA A 141 8.40 -67.36 -8.24
C ALA A 141 6.89 -67.32 -7.94
N GLU A 142 6.47 -67.94 -6.83
CA GLU A 142 5.08 -67.92 -6.38
C GLU A 142 4.89 -66.87 -5.26
N ILE A 143 3.83 -66.08 -5.36
CA ILE A 143 3.52 -65.01 -4.42
C ILE A 143 2.47 -65.48 -3.41
N VAL A 144 2.87 -65.69 -2.14
CA VAL A 144 1.95 -66.13 -1.09
C VAL A 144 1.45 -64.93 -0.28
N TYR A 145 0.13 -64.70 -0.29
CA TYR A 145 -0.52 -63.65 0.50
C TYR A 145 -1.00 -64.21 1.85
N SER A 146 -0.69 -63.52 2.95
CA SER A 146 -1.21 -63.84 4.28
C SER A 146 -2.63 -63.29 4.42
N GLU A 147 -3.65 -64.14 4.47
CA GLU A 147 -5.04 -63.67 4.66
C GLU A 147 -5.33 -63.38 6.14
N ASP A 148 -5.37 -62.11 6.52
CA ASP A 148 -5.83 -61.69 7.84
C ASP A 148 -7.36 -61.72 7.93
N LYS A 149 -7.86 -62.44 8.94
CA LYS A 149 -9.28 -62.53 9.31
C LYS A 149 -9.86 -61.14 9.57
N LYS A 150 -10.81 -60.73 8.72
CA LYS A 150 -11.82 -59.65 8.88
C LYS A 150 -11.83 -58.97 10.26
N THR A 151 -11.00 -57.95 10.46
CA THR A 151 -11.26 -56.92 11.47
C THR A 151 -12.17 -55.88 10.84
N SER A 152 -13.43 -55.81 11.29
CA SER A 152 -14.39 -54.79 10.90
C SER A 152 -13.84 -53.41 11.24
N ALA A 153 -13.29 -52.73 10.23
CA ALA A 153 -12.86 -51.35 10.34
C ALA A 153 -14.07 -50.48 10.71
N HIS A 154 -14.11 -49.97 11.94
CA HIS A 154 -14.96 -48.83 12.29
C HIS A 154 -14.47 -47.63 11.49
N ILE A 155 -15.17 -47.30 10.41
CA ILE A 155 -14.99 -46.05 9.68
C ILE A 155 -15.45 -44.94 10.62
N SER A 156 -14.50 -44.13 11.11
CA SER A 156 -14.81 -42.94 11.90
C SER A 156 -15.76 -42.03 11.12
N SER A 157 -16.80 -41.51 11.79
CA SER A 157 -17.79 -40.60 11.22
C SER A 157 -17.13 -39.45 10.46
N ASN A 158 -17.76 -39.01 9.36
CA ASN A 158 -17.27 -37.91 8.54
C ASN A 158 -17.55 -36.55 9.22
N ASP A 159 -16.51 -35.99 9.85
CA ASP A 159 -16.59 -34.71 10.57
C ASP A 159 -16.33 -33.48 9.68
N ASN A 160 -16.12 -33.66 8.37
CA ASN A 160 -15.81 -32.55 7.46
C ASN A 160 -16.93 -31.51 7.40
N ALA A 161 -18.19 -31.96 7.46
CA ALA A 161 -19.34 -31.06 7.47
C ALA A 161 -19.36 -30.16 8.73
N GLN A 162 -19.03 -30.73 9.89
CA GLN A 162 -18.96 -29.98 11.13
C GLN A 162 -17.82 -28.96 11.11
N LEU A 163 -16.65 -29.37 10.61
CA LEU A 163 -15.47 -28.51 10.50
C LEU A 163 -15.71 -27.31 9.57
N VAL A 164 -16.35 -27.53 8.41
CA VAL A 164 -16.73 -26.44 7.49
C VAL A 164 -17.75 -25.51 8.15
N SER A 165 -18.74 -26.04 8.85
CA SER A 165 -19.75 -25.22 9.54
C SER A 165 -19.14 -24.34 10.64
N ALA A 166 -18.19 -24.89 11.41
CA ALA A 166 -17.51 -24.19 12.49
C ALA A 166 -16.65 -23.05 11.93
N LYS A 167 -15.91 -23.32 10.85
CA LYS A 167 -15.09 -22.31 10.17
C LYS A 167 -15.93 -21.15 9.62
N GLN A 168 -17.04 -21.44 8.94
CA GLN A 168 -17.94 -20.39 8.45
C GLN A 168 -18.57 -19.58 9.58
N ALA A 169 -18.90 -20.21 10.72
CA ALA A 169 -19.42 -19.51 11.88
C ALA A 169 -18.37 -18.58 12.51
N GLU A 170 -17.11 -19.01 12.56
CA GLU A 170 -15.99 -18.20 13.05
C GLU A 170 -15.69 -17.01 12.12
N GLU A 171 -15.68 -17.23 10.81
CA GLU A 171 -15.53 -16.17 9.81
C GLU A 171 -16.63 -15.12 9.95
N ARG A 172 -17.90 -15.53 10.10
CA ARG A 172 -19.01 -14.60 10.35
C ARG A 172 -18.87 -13.83 11.66
N LYS A 173 -18.39 -14.47 12.73
CA LYS A 173 -18.17 -13.80 14.03
C LYS A 173 -17.03 -12.79 13.93
N SER A 174 -15.92 -13.15 13.31
CA SER A 174 -14.77 -12.25 13.13
C SER A 174 -15.11 -11.05 12.24
N ALA A 175 -15.87 -11.24 11.15
CA ALA A 175 -16.33 -10.15 10.29
C ALA A 175 -17.26 -9.17 11.04
N LYS A 176 -18.19 -9.70 11.86
CA LYS A 176 -19.06 -8.86 12.72
C LYS A 176 -18.24 -8.06 13.72
N ALA A 177 -17.26 -8.68 14.38
CA ALA A 177 -16.39 -8.02 15.33
C ALA A 177 -15.53 -6.92 14.67
N ALA A 178 -14.96 -7.21 13.49
CA ALA A 178 -14.19 -6.24 12.72
C ALA A 178 -15.04 -5.03 12.30
N HIS A 179 -16.26 -5.27 11.82
CA HIS A 179 -17.20 -4.21 11.46
C HIS A 179 -17.57 -3.35 12.67
N GLN A 180 -17.91 -3.96 13.81
CA GLN A 180 -18.21 -3.22 15.04
C GLN A 180 -17.02 -2.38 15.51
N LYS A 181 -15.80 -2.92 15.45
CA LYS A 181 -14.57 -2.19 15.79
C LYS A 181 -14.35 -1.00 14.86
N LYS A 182 -14.60 -1.16 13.55
CA LYS A 182 -14.52 -0.06 12.58
C LYS A 182 -15.54 1.03 12.88
N VAL A 183 -16.80 0.67 13.09
CA VAL A 183 -17.88 1.64 13.43
C VAL A 183 -17.56 2.42 14.70
N LEU A 184 -17.04 1.75 15.74
CA LEU A 184 -16.63 2.42 16.98
C LEU A 184 -15.46 3.38 16.75
N ARG A 185 -14.44 2.97 15.99
CA ARG A 185 -13.29 3.82 15.65
C ARG A 185 -13.72 5.04 14.84
N ASP A 186 -14.58 4.86 13.85
CA ASP A 186 -15.07 5.95 13.00
C ASP A 186 -15.89 6.94 13.85
N LYS A 187 -16.77 6.45 14.73
CA LYS A 187 -17.53 7.27 15.68
C LYS A 187 -16.64 8.05 16.65
N GLU A 188 -15.55 7.47 17.12
CA GLU A 188 -14.58 8.18 17.98
C GLU A 188 -13.82 9.26 17.22
N LEU A 189 -13.44 9.01 15.96
CA LEU A 189 -12.77 10.00 15.12
C LEU A 189 -13.68 11.18 14.79
N GLU A 190 -14.95 10.94 14.48
CA GLU A 190 -15.95 11.99 14.25
C GLU A 190 -16.13 12.87 15.49
N LYS A 191 -16.25 12.26 16.67
CA LYS A 191 -16.33 13.00 17.94
C LYS A 191 -15.09 13.88 18.17
N LYS A 192 -13.89 13.33 17.98
CA LYS A 192 -12.64 14.10 18.11
C LYS A 192 -12.60 15.29 17.16
N ARG A 193 -12.98 15.11 15.90
CA ARG A 193 -13.06 16.22 14.93
C ARG A 193 -14.03 17.31 15.37
N HIS A 194 -15.22 16.92 15.84
CA HIS A 194 -16.21 17.87 16.33
C HIS A 194 -15.70 18.64 17.55
N ASP A 195 -15.05 17.96 18.51
CA ASP A 195 -14.50 18.60 19.71
C ASP A 195 -13.35 19.57 19.36
N GLU A 196 -12.46 19.21 18.43
CA GLU A 196 -11.40 20.08 17.92
C GLU A 196 -11.97 21.32 17.21
N GLU A 197 -13.02 21.19 16.41
CA GLU A 197 -13.69 22.32 15.76
C GLU A 197 -14.34 23.26 16.78
N GLN A 198 -15.03 22.70 17.79
CA GLN A 198 -15.62 23.49 18.88
C GLN A 198 -14.55 24.20 19.70
N GLU A 199 -13.41 23.55 19.96
CA GLU A 199 -12.30 24.16 20.66
C GLU A 199 -11.66 25.30 19.84
N LYS A 200 -11.44 25.09 18.54
CA LYS A 200 -10.96 26.13 17.62
C LYS A 200 -11.91 27.33 17.62
N LYS A 201 -13.23 27.12 17.49
CA LYS A 201 -14.25 28.19 17.56
C LYS A 201 -14.22 28.93 18.90
N ARG A 202 -14.09 28.22 20.02
CA ARG A 202 -13.97 28.83 21.36
C ARG A 202 -12.68 29.65 21.50
N ARG A 203 -11.56 29.16 20.96
CA ARG A 203 -10.26 29.87 20.97
C ARG A 203 -10.31 31.13 20.11
N THR A 204 -10.92 31.08 18.92
CA THR A 204 -11.07 32.27 18.04
C THR A 204 -11.97 33.33 18.68
N MET A 205 -13.15 32.96 19.20
CA MET A 205 -14.03 33.90 19.92
C MET A 205 -13.34 34.56 21.13
N LYS A 206 -12.56 33.80 21.91
CA LYS A 206 -11.78 34.35 23.03
C LYS A 206 -10.70 35.34 22.57
N ARG A 207 -10.05 35.08 21.43
CA ARG A 207 -9.02 35.95 20.86
C ARG A 207 -9.61 37.26 20.34
N GLU A 208 -10.78 37.20 19.72
CA GLU A 208 -11.51 38.37 19.24
C GLU A 208 -12.02 39.24 20.40
N LYS A 209 -12.61 38.64 21.45
CA LYS A 209 -13.02 39.36 22.67
C LYS A 209 -11.87 40.05 23.42
N ARG A 210 -10.62 39.61 23.23
CA ARG A 210 -9.42 40.24 23.82
C ARG A 210 -8.85 41.38 22.97
N ARG A 211 -9.29 41.50 21.71
CA ARG A 211 -8.85 42.54 20.77
C ARG A 211 -9.80 43.75 20.75
N MET A 212 -11.04 43.57 21.23
CA MET A 212 -11.97 44.65 21.57
C MET A 212 -11.79 45.05 23.03
#